data_AF-D2V517-F1
#
_entry.id   AF-D2V517-F1
#
_cell.length_a   1.000
_cell.length_b   1.000
_cell.length_c   1.000
_cell.angle_alpha   90.00
_cell.angle_beta   90.00
_cell.angle_gamma   90.00
#
_symmetry.space_group_name_H-M   'P 1'
#
loop_
_entity.id
_entity.type
_entity.pdbx_description
1 polymer ?
#
loop_
_entity_poly.entity_id
_entity_poly.type
_entity_poly.pdbx_seq_one_letter_code
_entity_poly.pdbx_strand_id
1 'polypeptide(L)'
;MSQNLPLKQHCEQLISLFIKERLHQGSYFSSEKEIAYHKPNFVPIQVNLKFINWYIHQYLLGKDTNKDKDVIIKIRDQLLQGLKEMNMPIINDTNQEYNVKRFVVLSDIHSKGEALFPKIPNGDVILCCGDFSNRGSLDEISQFNDFLGRLKISGNCKTIICISGNHDYGMDAKYNKNLDPEKIFNTRQNPLLPNCDYYLQNNSIILDSSIKIYGSPITSQGMAFHSSNSYSYWKEIDSDSDIVLSHTPPFNILDLAWVKNNENPKQVCKVCGNIHDYYEHWGDYWLKNQLIHRVKPNISVFGHVHDDQNFVRKSIKELKAEEEYQQKLFNIEQPFDSKTSTSDDHIITFLNGALDLTHKVYFFDYFYIPNSRSLYQK
;
A
#
# COMPACT_ATOMS: atom_id res chain seq x y z
N MET A 1 -31.91 11.70 5.35
CA MET A 1 -30.75 12.55 5.67
C MET A 1 -31.14 13.37 6.86
N SER A 2 -30.31 13.50 7.91
CA SER A 2 -30.45 14.68 8.79
C SER A 2 -30.47 15.89 7.85
N GLN A 3 -31.53 16.68 7.85
CA GLN A 3 -32.04 17.31 6.62
C GLN A 3 -31.11 18.33 5.92
N ASN A 4 -29.89 18.58 6.39
CA ASN A 4 -29.11 19.77 6.00
C ASN A 4 -27.63 19.54 5.59
N LEU A 5 -27.09 18.32 5.47
CA LEU A 5 -25.71 18.15 4.98
C LEU A 5 -25.67 17.81 3.48
N PRO A 6 -24.83 18.47 2.67
CA PRO A 6 -24.51 18.05 1.31
C PRO A 6 -23.99 16.60 1.25
N LEU A 7 -24.23 15.90 0.14
CA LEU A 7 -23.83 14.50 -0.06
C LEU A 7 -22.35 14.24 0.27
N LYS A 8 -21.46 15.14 -0.17
CA LYS A 8 -20.02 15.06 0.12
C LYS A 8 -19.72 15.05 1.62
N GLN A 9 -20.38 15.89 2.41
CA GLN A 9 -20.19 15.95 3.86
C GLN A 9 -20.70 14.67 4.56
N HIS A 10 -21.78 14.06 4.05
CA HIS A 10 -22.22 12.76 4.53
C HIS A 10 -21.19 11.66 4.23
N CYS A 11 -20.57 11.66 3.06
CA CYS A 11 -19.52 10.70 2.69
C CYS A 11 -18.27 10.87 3.58
N GLU A 12 -17.82 12.11 3.80
CA GLU A 12 -16.70 12.43 4.70
C GLU A 12 -17.01 12.01 6.15
N GLN A 13 -18.22 12.28 6.63
CA GLN A 13 -18.64 11.86 7.97
C GLN A 13 -18.69 10.34 8.10
N LEU A 14 -19.23 9.63 7.09
CA LEU A 14 -19.28 8.18 7.05
C LEU A 14 -17.87 7.59 7.14
N ILE A 15 -16.93 8.08 6.32
CA ILE A 15 -15.53 7.63 6.35
C ILE A 15 -14.89 7.93 7.71
N SER A 16 -15.10 9.12 8.27
CA SER A 16 -14.58 9.47 9.60
C SER A 16 -15.11 8.54 10.70
N LEU A 17 -16.39 8.18 10.65
CA LEU A 17 -16.98 7.22 11.60
C LEU A 17 -16.47 5.81 11.37
N PHE A 18 -16.28 5.41 10.11
CA PHE A 18 -15.68 4.12 9.76
C PHE A 18 -14.30 3.99 10.38
N ILE A 19 -13.43 4.98 10.15
CA ILE A 19 -12.08 5.04 10.75
C ILE A 19 -12.19 4.96 12.26
N LYS A 20 -13.08 5.74 12.88
CA LYS A 20 -13.29 5.68 14.33
C LYS A 20 -13.63 4.26 14.78
N GLU A 21 -14.61 3.61 14.16
CA GLU A 21 -14.98 2.24 14.50
C GLU A 21 -13.79 1.29 14.36
N ARG A 22 -13.07 1.33 13.23
CA ARG A 22 -11.90 0.47 12.98
C ARG A 22 -10.80 0.64 14.03
N LEU A 23 -10.56 1.85 14.50
CA LEU A 23 -9.54 2.13 15.53
C LEU A 23 -9.97 1.66 16.93
N HIS A 24 -11.26 1.54 17.20
CA HIS A 24 -11.77 1.03 18.48
C HIS A 24 -12.08 -0.48 18.45
N GLN A 25 -11.99 -1.12 17.28
CA GLN A 25 -12.16 -2.57 17.15
C GLN A 25 -10.86 -3.32 17.49
N GLY A 26 -10.99 -4.38 18.28
CA GLY A 26 -9.89 -5.28 18.63
C GLY A 26 -8.97 -4.74 19.73
N SER A 27 -7.86 -5.44 19.97
CA SER A 27 -6.86 -5.12 21.00
C SER A 27 -5.62 -4.41 20.43
N TYR A 28 -5.77 -3.67 19.33
CA TYR A 28 -4.62 -3.03 18.68
C TYR A 28 -4.12 -1.80 19.43
N PHE A 29 -5.00 -1.10 20.14
CA PHE A 29 -4.65 0.08 20.92
C PHE A 29 -5.12 -0.09 22.35
N SER A 30 -4.32 0.40 23.29
CA SER A 30 -4.53 0.26 24.73
C SER A 30 -5.22 1.49 25.34
N SER A 31 -5.27 2.62 24.62
CA SER A 31 -5.84 3.87 25.13
C SER A 31 -6.36 4.80 24.04
N GLU A 32 -7.28 5.71 24.40
CA GLU A 32 -7.76 6.78 23.53
C GLU A 32 -6.63 7.73 23.07
N LYS A 33 -5.61 7.94 23.91
CA LYS A 33 -4.45 8.76 23.55
C LYS A 33 -3.65 8.14 22.41
N GLU A 34 -3.49 6.82 22.45
CA GLU A 34 -2.83 6.04 21.41
C GLU A 34 -3.64 6.06 20.11
N ILE A 35 -4.96 5.86 20.21
CA ILE A 35 -5.89 6.00 19.07
C ILE A 35 -5.77 7.40 18.44
N ALA A 36 -5.80 8.46 19.25
CA ALA A 36 -5.70 9.83 18.75
C ALA A 36 -4.36 10.10 18.04
N TYR A 37 -3.26 9.53 18.55
CA TYR A 37 -1.93 9.63 17.93
C TYR A 37 -1.87 8.92 16.57
N HIS A 38 -2.42 7.72 16.47
CA HIS A 38 -2.35 6.90 15.25
C HIS A 38 -3.44 7.19 14.23
N LYS A 39 -4.57 7.80 14.63
CA LYS A 39 -5.72 8.07 13.75
C LYS A 39 -5.34 8.74 12.41
N PRO A 40 -4.45 9.75 12.36
CA PRO A 40 -4.08 10.39 11.09
C PRO A 40 -3.34 9.46 10.12
N ASN A 41 -2.76 8.37 10.62
CA ASN A 41 -1.94 7.43 9.84
C ASN A 41 -2.73 6.19 9.40
N PHE A 42 -4.02 6.08 9.75
CA PHE A 42 -4.86 4.99 9.27
C PHE A 42 -5.30 5.26 7.83
N VAL A 43 -5.05 4.30 6.94
CA VAL A 43 -5.40 4.36 5.53
C VAL A 43 -6.65 3.50 5.29
N PRO A 44 -7.85 4.10 5.08
CA PRO A 44 -9.02 3.31 4.75
C PRO A 44 -8.91 2.81 3.31
N ILE A 45 -8.57 1.55 3.09
CA ILE A 45 -8.44 1.03 1.72
C ILE A 45 -9.78 0.54 1.17
N GLN A 46 -10.71 0.14 2.05
CA GLN A 46 -12.01 -0.41 1.71
C GLN A 46 -13.03 -0.05 2.79
N VAL A 47 -14.29 0.20 2.38
CA VAL A 47 -15.44 0.33 3.28
C VAL A 47 -16.45 -0.75 2.93
N ASN A 48 -16.91 -1.51 3.93
CA ASN A 48 -17.89 -2.56 3.67
C ASN A 48 -19.32 -2.00 3.62
N LEU A 49 -20.16 -2.59 2.76
CA LEU A 49 -21.55 -2.17 2.57
C LEU A 49 -22.39 -2.34 3.85
N LYS A 50 -22.03 -3.27 4.74
CA LYS A 50 -22.68 -3.45 6.05
C LYS A 50 -22.56 -2.19 6.91
N PHE A 51 -21.39 -1.55 6.95
CA PHE A 51 -21.13 -0.30 7.66
C PHE A 51 -21.89 0.87 7.03
N ILE A 52 -21.94 0.95 5.70
CA ILE A 52 -22.73 1.97 4.99
C ILE A 52 -24.21 1.86 5.35
N ASN A 53 -24.75 0.64 5.34
CA ASN A 53 -26.13 0.38 5.76
C ASN A 53 -26.35 0.78 7.21
N TRP A 54 -25.43 0.42 8.12
CA TRP A 54 -25.48 0.88 9.51
C TRP A 54 -25.52 2.41 9.60
N TYR A 55 -24.66 3.12 8.86
CA TYR A 55 -24.64 4.58 8.84
C TYR A 55 -25.99 5.18 8.38
N ILE A 56 -26.57 4.62 7.31
CA ILE A 56 -27.89 5.04 6.81
C ILE A 56 -28.95 4.92 7.91
N HIS A 57 -29.01 3.75 8.57
CA HIS A 57 -29.99 3.51 9.64
C HIS A 57 -29.76 4.43 10.84
N GLN A 58 -28.53 4.55 11.31
CA GLN A 58 -28.23 5.34 12.53
C GLN A 58 -28.35 6.85 12.31
N TYR A 59 -27.86 7.38 11.18
CA TYR A 59 -27.68 8.82 11.00
C TYR A 59 -28.60 9.46 9.96
N LEU A 60 -29.11 8.71 8.98
CA LEU A 60 -29.93 9.27 7.89
C LEU A 60 -31.41 8.96 8.01
N LEU A 61 -31.76 7.83 8.63
CA LEU A 61 -33.14 7.42 8.92
C LEU A 61 -33.53 7.70 10.38
N GLY A 62 -32.59 7.57 11.32
CA GLY A 62 -32.83 7.72 12.75
C GLY A 62 -33.54 6.49 13.35
N LYS A 63 -34.26 6.66 14.47
CA LYS A 63 -35.07 5.58 15.09
C LYS A 63 -36.31 5.19 14.28
N ASP A 64 -36.62 5.90 13.20
CA ASP A 64 -37.77 5.61 12.34
C ASP A 64 -37.40 4.53 11.31
N THR A 65 -37.60 3.28 11.71
CA THR A 65 -37.35 2.09 10.86
C THR A 65 -38.50 1.78 9.92
N ASN A 66 -39.59 2.55 9.93
CA ASN A 66 -40.79 2.31 9.12
C ASN A 66 -40.74 3.01 7.75
N LYS A 67 -39.62 3.65 7.39
CA LYS A 67 -39.45 4.27 6.07
C LYS A 67 -39.51 3.23 4.95
N ASP A 68 -40.16 3.64 3.87
CA ASP A 68 -40.31 2.87 2.65
C ASP A 68 -38.93 2.35 2.17
N LYS A 69 -38.89 1.07 1.77
CA LYS A 69 -37.70 0.41 1.24
C LYS A 69 -37.10 1.19 0.07
N ASP A 70 -37.94 1.79 -0.76
CA ASP A 70 -37.52 2.58 -1.92
C ASP A 70 -36.72 3.83 -1.52
N VAL A 71 -37.06 4.45 -0.38
CA VAL A 71 -36.33 5.59 0.16
C VAL A 71 -34.94 5.17 0.64
N ILE A 72 -34.84 4.02 1.30
CA ILE A 72 -33.57 3.48 1.80
C ILE A 72 -32.63 3.17 0.62
N ILE A 73 -33.16 2.53 -0.42
CA ILE A 73 -32.41 2.23 -1.65
C ILE A 73 -31.89 3.52 -2.27
N LYS A 74 -32.75 4.53 -2.45
CA LYS A 74 -32.34 5.81 -3.03
C LYS A 74 -31.23 6.52 -2.23
N ILE A 75 -31.31 6.51 -0.90
CA ILE A 75 -30.27 7.09 -0.04
C ILE A 75 -28.96 6.32 -0.17
N ARG A 76 -29.02 4.98 -0.21
CA ARG A 76 -27.85 4.13 -0.39
C ARG A 76 -27.17 4.43 -1.72
N ASP A 77 -27.93 4.48 -2.81
CA ASP A 77 -27.39 4.73 -4.15
C ASP A 77 -26.70 6.11 -4.23
N GLN A 78 -27.29 7.13 -3.60
CA GLN A 78 -26.67 8.45 -3.49
C GLN A 78 -25.34 8.40 -2.73
N LEU A 79 -25.28 7.71 -1.58
CA LEU A 79 -24.03 7.57 -0.82
C LEU A 79 -22.97 6.78 -1.60
N LEU A 80 -23.35 5.69 -2.26
CA LEU A 80 -22.42 4.90 -3.06
C LEU A 80 -21.86 5.72 -4.22
N GLN A 81 -22.69 6.53 -4.87
CA GLN A 81 -22.24 7.46 -5.91
C GLN A 81 -21.27 8.50 -5.36
N GLY A 82 -21.57 9.12 -4.22
CA GLY A 82 -20.67 10.09 -3.58
C GLY A 82 -19.34 9.48 -3.13
N LEU A 83 -19.35 8.25 -2.61
CA LEU A 83 -18.13 7.51 -2.25
C LEU A 83 -17.31 7.12 -3.49
N LYS A 84 -17.97 6.78 -4.61
CA LYS A 84 -17.32 6.53 -5.90
C LYS A 84 -16.61 7.79 -6.41
N GLU A 85 -17.24 8.96 -6.32
CA GLU A 85 -16.64 10.26 -6.69
C GLU A 85 -15.44 10.62 -5.81
N MET A 86 -15.34 10.07 -4.60
CA MET A 86 -14.19 10.19 -3.70
C MET A 86 -13.14 9.10 -3.90
N ASN A 87 -13.28 8.25 -4.93
CA ASN A 87 -12.44 7.07 -5.17
C ASN A 87 -12.32 6.17 -3.93
N MET A 88 -13.41 5.94 -3.19
CA MET A 88 -13.41 5.06 -2.01
C MET A 88 -13.88 3.64 -2.40
N PRO A 89 -13.01 2.60 -2.37
CA PRO A 89 -13.44 1.23 -2.68
C PRO A 89 -14.49 0.71 -1.70
N ILE A 90 -15.55 0.12 -2.26
CA ILE A 90 -16.66 -0.46 -1.48
C ILE A 90 -16.68 -1.98 -1.66
N ILE A 91 -16.78 -2.70 -0.54
CA ILE A 91 -16.98 -4.15 -0.54
C ILE A 91 -18.48 -4.42 -0.48
N ASN A 92 -19.02 -4.92 -1.59
CA ASN A 92 -20.46 -4.99 -1.84
C ASN A 92 -21.15 -6.26 -1.32
N ASP A 93 -20.42 -7.29 -0.91
CA ASP A 93 -21.05 -8.57 -0.59
C ASP A 93 -21.58 -8.60 0.86
N THR A 94 -22.88 -8.42 1.02
CA THR A 94 -23.53 -8.52 2.34
C THR A 94 -23.67 -9.96 2.82
N ASN A 95 -23.53 -10.95 1.94
CA ASN A 95 -23.83 -12.36 2.22
C ASN A 95 -22.58 -13.17 2.58
N GLN A 96 -21.39 -12.60 2.41
CA GLN A 96 -20.13 -13.23 2.80
C GLN A 96 -19.66 -12.77 4.17
N GLU A 97 -19.03 -13.71 4.89
CA GLU A 97 -18.29 -13.43 6.11
C GLU A 97 -16.87 -13.00 5.72
N TYR A 98 -16.48 -11.81 6.17
CA TYR A 98 -15.15 -11.27 5.93
C TYR A 98 -14.37 -11.33 7.23
N ASN A 99 -13.12 -11.79 7.13
CA ASN A 99 -12.14 -11.55 8.14
C ASN A 99 -11.41 -10.24 7.84
N VAL A 100 -10.77 -9.69 8.87
CA VAL A 100 -9.94 -8.50 8.76
C VAL A 100 -8.52 -8.80 9.22
N LYS A 101 -7.54 -8.24 8.51
CA LYS A 101 -6.15 -8.14 8.97
C LYS A 101 -5.72 -6.69 9.01
N ARG A 102 -5.08 -6.30 10.10
CA ARG A 102 -4.39 -5.01 10.18
C ARG A 102 -2.96 -5.16 9.69
N PHE A 103 -2.64 -4.44 8.62
CA PHE A 103 -1.31 -4.34 8.07
C PHE A 103 -0.65 -3.05 8.54
N VAL A 104 0.58 -3.12 9.01
CA VAL A 104 1.41 -1.99 9.43
C VAL A 104 2.58 -1.86 8.45
N VAL A 105 2.80 -0.67 7.92
CA VAL A 105 3.78 -0.43 6.86
C VAL A 105 5.01 0.25 7.44
N LEU A 106 6.17 -0.37 7.24
CA LEU A 106 7.48 0.18 7.54
C LEU A 106 8.27 0.28 6.24
N SER A 107 9.10 1.31 6.10
CA SER A 107 10.05 1.42 4.99
C SER A 107 11.14 2.40 5.37
N ASP A 108 12.31 2.31 4.72
CA ASP A 108 13.36 3.33 4.81
C ASP A 108 13.80 3.59 6.26
N ILE A 109 13.93 2.50 7.03
CA ILE A 109 14.30 2.53 8.45
C ILE A 109 15.74 3.00 8.62
N HIS A 110 16.63 2.70 7.66
CA HIS A 110 18.03 3.15 7.66
C HIS A 110 18.72 2.95 9.02
N SER A 111 18.56 1.75 9.58
CA SER A 111 19.11 1.34 10.89
C SER A 111 18.59 2.15 12.09
N LYS A 112 17.46 2.86 11.98
CA LYS A 112 16.84 3.64 13.07
C LYS A 112 15.69 2.91 13.78
N GLY A 113 15.70 1.57 13.76
CA GLY A 113 14.63 0.74 14.33
C GLY A 113 14.31 1.05 15.79
N GLU A 114 15.32 1.37 16.62
CA GLU A 114 15.12 1.76 18.03
C GLU A 114 14.22 2.98 18.21
N ALA A 115 14.47 4.05 17.44
CA ALA A 115 13.71 5.29 17.54
C ALA A 115 12.29 5.13 16.99
N LEU A 116 12.10 4.18 16.06
CA LEU A 116 10.83 3.88 15.43
C LEU A 116 9.94 2.99 16.31
N PHE A 117 10.52 2.02 17.02
CA PHE A 117 9.81 1.02 17.82
C PHE A 117 8.62 1.54 18.64
N PRO A 118 8.75 2.60 19.47
CA PRO A 118 7.63 3.10 20.28
C PRO A 118 6.51 3.78 19.48
N LYS A 119 6.72 4.03 18.18
CA LYS A 119 5.75 4.67 17.27
C LYS A 119 5.01 3.65 16.39
N ILE A 120 5.31 2.36 16.51
CA ILE A 120 4.69 1.32 15.69
C ILE A 120 3.40 0.86 16.36
N PRO A 121 2.23 1.02 15.72
CA PRO A 121 0.98 0.51 16.26
C PRO A 121 0.97 -1.02 16.23
N ASN A 122 0.15 -1.67 17.06
CA ASN A 122 -0.07 -3.10 16.91
C ASN A 122 -0.85 -3.39 15.62
N GLY A 123 -0.52 -4.52 14.99
CA GLY A 123 -1.20 -5.06 13.82
C GLY A 123 -1.10 -6.58 13.77
N ASP A 124 -1.68 -7.18 12.74
CA ASP A 124 -1.51 -8.62 12.49
C ASP A 124 -0.26 -8.91 11.66
N VAL A 125 0.00 -8.03 10.70
CA VAL A 125 1.06 -8.20 9.68
C VAL A 125 1.86 -6.91 9.57
N ILE A 126 3.19 -7.02 9.55
CA ILE A 126 4.08 -5.93 9.14
C ILE A 126 4.51 -6.15 7.70
N LEU A 127 4.44 -5.10 6.89
CA LEU A 127 5.03 -5.02 5.56
C LEU A 127 6.23 -4.07 5.64
N CYS A 128 7.43 -4.56 5.32
CA CYS A 128 8.63 -3.74 5.23
C CYS A 128 9.03 -3.55 3.77
N CYS A 129 9.02 -2.30 3.28
CA CYS A 129 9.23 -1.96 1.87
C CYS A 129 10.70 -1.67 1.51
N GLY A 130 11.66 -2.21 2.27
CA GLY A 130 13.09 -2.07 1.99
C GLY A 130 13.76 -0.91 2.72
N ASP A 131 15.05 -0.73 2.43
CA ASP A 131 15.95 0.25 3.02
C ASP A 131 15.95 0.21 4.55
N PHE A 132 15.97 -1.01 5.08
CA PHE A 132 16.07 -1.21 6.52
C PHE A 132 17.48 -0.96 7.06
N SER A 133 18.50 -1.00 6.20
CA SER A 133 19.90 -0.66 6.51
C SER A 133 20.35 0.67 5.86
N ASN A 134 21.50 1.23 6.25
CA ASN A 134 22.08 2.37 5.52
C ASN A 134 23.00 1.94 4.38
N ARG A 135 23.74 0.84 4.55
CA ARG A 135 24.72 0.36 3.56
C ARG A 135 24.71 -1.16 3.39
N GLY A 136 23.79 -1.87 4.04
CA GLY A 136 23.68 -3.32 3.95
C GLY A 136 24.85 -4.08 4.56
N SER A 137 25.53 -3.53 5.56
CA SER A 137 26.52 -4.32 6.31
C SER A 137 25.83 -5.46 7.07
N LEU A 138 26.53 -6.57 7.29
CA LEU A 138 25.96 -7.72 8.03
C LEU A 138 25.53 -7.33 9.45
N ASP A 139 26.24 -6.41 10.09
CA ASP A 139 25.87 -5.89 11.41
C ASP A 139 24.56 -5.10 11.37
N GLU A 140 24.35 -4.25 10.37
CA GLU A 140 23.08 -3.52 10.18
C GLU A 140 21.92 -4.48 9.90
N ILE A 141 22.16 -5.51 9.09
CA ILE A 141 21.15 -6.54 8.78
C ILE A 141 20.80 -7.34 10.05
N SER A 142 21.81 -7.72 10.85
CA SER A 142 21.60 -8.39 12.14
C SER A 142 20.82 -7.51 13.11
N GLN A 143 21.17 -6.22 13.24
CA GLN A 143 20.45 -5.27 14.09
C GLN A 143 18.99 -5.09 13.64
N PHE A 144 18.75 -5.04 12.33
CA PHE A 144 17.40 -5.00 11.81
C PHE A 144 16.63 -6.29 12.15
N ASN A 145 17.25 -7.46 12.00
CA ASN A 145 16.64 -8.72 12.40
C ASN A 145 16.31 -8.78 13.91
N ASP A 146 17.17 -8.25 14.78
CA ASP A 146 16.89 -8.14 16.22
C ASP A 146 15.71 -7.22 16.51
N PHE A 147 15.60 -6.11 15.76
CA PHE A 147 14.42 -5.24 15.79
C PHE A 147 13.13 -5.98 15.38
N LEU A 148 13.16 -6.81 14.33
CA LEU A 148 12.02 -7.66 13.97
C LEU A 148 11.66 -8.65 15.08
N GLY A 149 12.65 -9.24 15.74
CA GLY A 149 12.45 -10.13 16.88
C GLY A 149 11.74 -9.43 18.04
N ARG A 150 12.13 -8.19 18.35
CA ARG A 150 11.46 -7.40 19.39
C ARG A 150 10.01 -7.08 19.05
N LEU A 151 9.71 -6.73 17.78
CA LEU A 151 8.34 -6.49 17.33
C LEU A 151 7.42 -7.71 17.52
N LYS A 152 7.96 -8.92 17.35
CA LYS A 152 7.25 -10.16 17.64
C LYS A 152 7.05 -10.36 19.15
N ILE A 153 8.12 -10.19 19.93
CA ILE A 153 8.10 -10.40 21.39
C ILE A 153 7.15 -9.44 22.11
N SER A 154 7.10 -8.17 21.68
CA SER A 154 6.19 -7.17 22.24
C SER A 154 4.73 -7.35 21.85
N GLY A 155 4.45 -8.25 20.90
CA GLY A 155 3.11 -8.47 20.36
C GLY A 155 2.65 -7.40 19.37
N ASN A 156 3.56 -6.57 18.84
CA ASN A 156 3.22 -5.60 17.79
C ASN A 156 2.68 -6.28 16.53
N CYS A 157 3.13 -7.50 16.23
CA CYS A 157 2.65 -8.26 15.09
C CYS A 157 2.85 -9.77 15.27
N LYS A 158 2.15 -10.54 14.43
CA LYS A 158 2.30 -12.00 14.35
C LYS A 158 3.13 -12.42 13.13
N THR A 159 3.00 -11.70 12.03
CA THR A 159 3.66 -12.01 10.76
C THR A 159 4.42 -10.80 10.25
N ILE A 160 5.64 -11.02 9.76
CA ILE A 160 6.49 -9.98 9.17
C ILE A 160 6.86 -10.40 7.76
N ILE A 161 6.57 -9.52 6.80
CA ILE A 161 6.90 -9.68 5.39
C ILE A 161 7.84 -8.54 5.01
N CYS A 162 9.01 -8.87 4.45
CA CYS A 162 10.02 -7.88 4.07
C CYS A 162 10.39 -8.02 2.60
N ILE A 163 10.63 -6.90 1.94
CA ILE A 163 11.48 -6.79 0.74
C ILE A 163 12.74 -5.99 1.12
N SER A 164 13.74 -6.00 0.26
CA SER A 164 14.91 -5.11 0.35
C SER A 164 14.71 -3.83 -0.45
N GLY A 165 15.57 -2.83 -0.21
CA GLY A 165 15.70 -1.61 -1.01
C GLY A 165 17.13 -1.39 -1.51
N ASN A 166 17.37 -0.21 -2.10
CA ASN A 166 18.65 0.09 -2.75
C ASN A 166 19.83 0.30 -1.78
N HIS A 167 19.57 0.46 -0.48
CA HIS A 167 20.60 0.53 0.57
C HIS A 167 20.97 -0.83 1.16
N ASP A 168 20.20 -1.88 0.91
CA ASP A 168 20.38 -3.20 1.51
C ASP A 168 21.38 -4.08 0.74
N TYR A 169 22.58 -3.56 0.45
CA TYR A 169 23.63 -4.24 -0.34
C TYR A 169 23.95 -5.66 0.12
N GLY A 170 23.96 -5.93 1.43
CA GLY A 170 24.24 -7.25 1.98
C GLY A 170 23.16 -8.29 1.69
N MET A 171 22.01 -7.89 1.14
CA MET A 171 20.93 -8.76 0.69
C MET A 171 20.96 -9.00 -0.83
N ASP A 172 21.72 -8.22 -1.60
CA ASP A 172 21.84 -8.37 -3.05
C ASP A 172 23.00 -9.31 -3.40
N ALA A 173 22.68 -10.45 -4.01
CA ALA A 173 23.66 -11.46 -4.43
C ALA A 173 24.71 -10.93 -5.42
N LYS A 174 24.43 -9.82 -6.13
CA LYS A 174 25.42 -9.13 -6.98
C LYS A 174 26.56 -8.54 -6.15
N TYR A 175 26.28 -8.09 -4.93
CA TYR A 175 27.23 -7.41 -4.05
C TYR A 175 27.72 -8.29 -2.89
N ASN A 176 26.90 -9.23 -2.42
CA ASN A 176 27.28 -10.19 -1.40
C ASN A 176 27.34 -11.62 -1.99
N LYS A 177 28.53 -12.03 -2.44
CA LYS A 177 28.75 -13.35 -3.07
C LYS A 177 28.62 -14.54 -2.13
N ASN A 178 28.58 -14.30 -0.81
CA ASN A 178 28.35 -15.35 0.19
C ASN A 178 26.86 -15.68 0.35
N LEU A 179 25.98 -14.90 -0.28
CA LEU A 179 24.57 -15.21 -0.38
C LEU A 179 24.37 -16.38 -1.32
N ASP A 180 23.75 -17.43 -0.79
CA ASP A 180 23.18 -18.50 -1.58
C ASP A 180 21.81 -18.04 -2.07
N PRO A 181 21.64 -17.70 -3.36
CA PRO A 181 20.39 -17.14 -3.86
C PRO A 181 19.22 -18.12 -3.67
N GLU A 182 19.46 -19.43 -3.75
CA GLU A 182 18.43 -20.45 -3.54
C GLU A 182 17.90 -20.48 -2.10
N LYS A 183 18.69 -20.05 -1.12
CA LYS A 183 18.28 -20.01 0.30
C LYS A 183 17.62 -18.68 0.70
N ILE A 184 17.86 -17.63 -0.08
CA ILE A 184 17.32 -16.29 0.13
C ILE A 184 15.98 -16.14 -0.57
N PHE A 185 15.84 -16.72 -1.75
CA PHE A 185 14.59 -16.72 -2.49
C PHE A 185 13.64 -17.77 -1.91
N ASN A 186 12.40 -17.37 -1.63
CA ASN A 186 11.30 -18.29 -1.36
C ASN A 186 11.39 -19.15 -0.09
N THR A 187 12.16 -18.75 0.93
CA THR A 187 12.19 -19.47 2.21
C THR A 187 11.41 -18.70 3.29
N ARG A 188 10.63 -19.42 4.11
CA ARG A 188 9.96 -18.88 5.30
C ARG A 188 10.93 -18.30 6.35
N GLN A 189 12.24 -18.47 6.14
CA GLN A 189 13.31 -18.08 7.05
C GLN A 189 14.54 -17.76 6.22
N ASN A 190 14.67 -16.50 5.80
CA ASN A 190 15.90 -16.01 5.20
C ASN A 190 17.04 -16.14 6.23
N PRO A 191 18.21 -16.68 5.88
CA PRO A 191 19.28 -16.94 6.85
C PRO A 191 19.83 -15.67 7.52
N LEU A 192 19.71 -14.51 6.87
CA LEU A 192 20.10 -13.22 7.43
C LEU A 192 18.98 -12.55 8.24
N LEU A 193 17.72 -12.92 7.99
CA LEU A 193 16.55 -12.36 8.64
C LEU A 193 15.67 -13.47 9.26
N PRO A 194 16.18 -14.29 10.20
CA PRO A 194 15.41 -15.39 10.80
C PRO A 194 14.15 -14.96 11.55
N ASN A 195 14.02 -13.69 11.96
CA ASN A 195 12.80 -13.14 12.56
C ASN A 195 11.79 -12.64 11.52
N CYS A 196 12.13 -12.60 10.23
CA CYS A 196 11.20 -12.34 9.13
C CYS A 196 10.53 -13.64 8.69
N ASP A 197 9.19 -13.66 8.59
CA ASP A 197 8.45 -14.87 8.19
C ASP A 197 8.46 -15.07 6.67
N TYR A 198 8.50 -13.98 5.91
CA TYR A 198 8.52 -14.02 4.45
C TYR A 198 9.41 -12.90 3.91
N TYR A 199 10.60 -13.26 3.44
CA TYR A 199 11.40 -12.36 2.61
C TYR A 199 11.00 -12.55 1.15
N LEU A 200 10.53 -11.48 0.52
CA LEU A 200 10.07 -11.49 -0.87
C LEU A 200 11.10 -10.83 -1.78
N GLN A 201 11.39 -11.49 -2.90
CA GLN A 201 12.23 -10.96 -3.96
C GLN A 201 11.75 -11.48 -5.31
N ASN A 202 10.94 -10.66 -5.98
CA ASN A 202 10.32 -10.98 -7.27
C ASN A 202 9.45 -12.24 -7.23
N ASN A 203 8.69 -12.40 -6.16
CA ASN A 203 7.85 -13.57 -5.89
C ASN A 203 6.59 -13.16 -5.13
N SER A 204 5.68 -14.12 -4.94
CA SER A 204 4.48 -13.93 -4.16
C SER A 204 4.26 -15.01 -3.10
N ILE A 205 3.41 -14.68 -2.13
CA ILE A 205 2.86 -15.61 -1.15
C ILE A 205 1.35 -15.47 -1.11
N ILE A 206 0.69 -16.50 -0.57
CA ILE A 206 -0.72 -16.45 -0.21
C ILE A 206 -0.83 -16.52 1.32
N LEU A 207 -1.08 -15.37 1.94
CA LEU A 207 -1.30 -15.24 3.37
C LEU A 207 -2.71 -15.71 3.74
N ASP A 208 -2.82 -16.51 4.80
CA ASP A 208 -4.08 -17.05 5.33
C ASP A 208 -4.98 -17.67 4.26
N SER A 209 -4.36 -18.36 3.29
CA SER A 209 -5.04 -19.04 2.18
C SER A 209 -5.96 -18.12 1.36
N SER A 210 -5.74 -16.79 1.39
CA SER A 210 -6.70 -15.81 0.86
C SER A 210 -6.05 -14.58 0.22
N ILE A 211 -5.05 -13.98 0.87
CA ILE A 211 -4.47 -12.69 0.45
C ILE A 211 -3.17 -12.95 -0.30
N LYS A 212 -3.13 -12.65 -1.61
CA LYS A 212 -1.93 -12.81 -2.44
C LYS A 212 -1.09 -11.54 -2.43
N ILE A 213 0.14 -11.64 -1.95
CA ILE A 213 1.06 -10.53 -1.78
C ILE A 213 2.28 -10.80 -2.66
N TYR A 214 2.57 -9.89 -3.60
CA TYR A 214 3.80 -9.91 -4.40
C TYR A 214 4.80 -8.91 -3.83
N GLY A 215 6.09 -9.26 -3.81
CA GLY A 215 7.16 -8.39 -3.29
C GLY A 215 8.35 -8.30 -4.23
N SER A 216 8.90 -7.10 -4.42
CA SER A 216 10.11 -6.88 -5.23
C SER A 216 10.98 -5.73 -4.73
N PRO A 217 12.32 -5.93 -4.64
CA PRO A 217 13.26 -4.89 -4.27
C PRO A 217 13.77 -4.06 -5.46
N ILE A 218 13.29 -4.32 -6.69
CA ILE A 218 13.88 -3.76 -7.91
C ILE A 218 13.77 -2.24 -7.93
N THR A 219 14.89 -1.58 -8.26
CA THR A 219 14.99 -0.13 -8.39
C THR A 219 15.69 0.29 -9.68
N SER A 220 15.48 1.54 -10.09
CA SER A 220 16.22 2.17 -11.19
C SER A 220 17.44 2.97 -10.71
N GLN A 221 17.65 3.09 -9.40
CA GLN A 221 18.81 3.77 -8.80
C GLN A 221 20.05 2.89 -8.90
N GLY A 222 21.20 3.41 -9.31
CA GLY A 222 22.43 2.65 -9.59
C GLY A 222 23.13 1.99 -8.39
N MET A 223 22.39 1.37 -7.48
CA MET A 223 22.81 0.79 -6.19
C MET A 223 22.38 -0.69 -6.09
N ALA A 224 22.16 -1.22 -4.89
CA ALA A 224 21.64 -2.57 -4.70
C ALA A 224 20.29 -2.74 -5.42
N PHE A 225 20.05 -3.92 -5.99
CA PHE A 225 18.84 -4.27 -6.74
C PHE A 225 18.52 -3.35 -7.94
N HIS A 226 19.53 -2.63 -8.44
CA HIS A 226 19.42 -1.85 -9.66
C HIS A 226 19.13 -2.71 -10.89
N SER A 227 18.14 -2.31 -11.69
CA SER A 227 17.91 -2.83 -13.04
C SER A 227 17.71 -1.70 -14.05
N SER A 228 18.46 -1.75 -15.16
CA SER A 228 18.23 -0.91 -16.33
C SER A 228 17.07 -1.39 -17.21
N ASN A 229 16.56 -2.61 -16.96
CA ASN A 229 15.42 -3.20 -17.65
C ASN A 229 14.39 -3.64 -16.61
N SER A 230 13.75 -2.69 -15.95
CA SER A 230 12.77 -3.00 -14.90
C SER A 230 11.53 -3.73 -15.43
N TYR A 231 11.18 -3.55 -16.72
CA TYR A 231 10.10 -4.27 -17.39
C TYR A 231 10.21 -5.79 -17.23
N SER A 232 11.41 -6.37 -17.35
CA SER A 232 11.57 -7.83 -17.25
C SER A 232 11.21 -8.40 -15.89
N TYR A 233 11.18 -7.56 -14.85
CA TYR A 233 10.76 -7.93 -13.49
C TYR A 233 9.28 -7.64 -13.29
N TRP A 234 8.82 -6.45 -13.68
CA TRP A 234 7.42 -6.06 -13.43
C TRP A 234 6.41 -6.87 -14.24
N LYS A 235 6.78 -7.40 -15.40
CA LYS A 235 5.92 -8.31 -16.17
C LYS A 235 5.63 -9.64 -15.45
N GLU A 236 6.45 -10.01 -14.47
CA GLU A 236 6.34 -11.27 -13.70
C GLU A 236 5.47 -11.15 -12.45
N ILE A 237 4.98 -9.95 -12.09
CA ILE A 237 4.02 -9.81 -10.99
C ILE A 237 2.83 -10.75 -11.26
N ASP A 238 2.24 -11.39 -10.26
CA ASP A 238 1.04 -12.17 -10.52
C ASP A 238 -0.14 -11.27 -10.89
N SER A 239 -0.90 -11.62 -11.94
CA SER A 239 -2.04 -10.78 -12.39
C SER A 239 -3.19 -10.72 -11.39
N ASP A 240 -3.21 -11.61 -10.40
CA ASP A 240 -4.22 -11.70 -9.34
C ASP A 240 -3.69 -11.27 -7.97
N SER A 241 -2.55 -10.56 -7.88
CA SER A 241 -2.04 -10.02 -6.62
C SER A 241 -3.01 -9.02 -5.98
N ASP A 242 -3.33 -9.23 -4.71
CA ASP A 242 -4.16 -8.32 -3.91
C ASP A 242 -3.37 -7.09 -3.44
N ILE A 243 -2.11 -7.35 -3.03
CA ILE A 243 -1.17 -6.38 -2.50
C ILE A 243 0.13 -6.49 -3.31
N VAL A 244 0.62 -5.36 -3.82
CA VAL A 244 1.95 -5.29 -4.45
C VAL A 244 2.86 -4.45 -3.56
N LEU A 245 3.93 -5.07 -3.07
CA LEU A 245 4.98 -4.47 -2.26
C LEU A 245 6.21 -4.22 -3.14
N SER A 246 6.58 -2.96 -3.36
CA SER A 246 7.78 -2.59 -4.12
C SER A 246 8.62 -1.61 -3.32
N HIS A 247 9.94 -1.58 -3.52
CA HIS A 247 10.72 -0.52 -2.89
C HIS A 247 10.53 0.80 -3.65
N THR A 248 10.70 0.77 -4.97
CA THR A 248 10.48 1.92 -5.85
C THR A 248 8.98 2.25 -5.99
N PRO A 249 8.60 3.54 -5.96
CA PRO A 249 7.22 3.96 -6.22
C PRO A 249 6.81 3.76 -7.68
N PRO A 250 5.53 3.56 -7.99
CA PRO A 250 5.02 3.69 -9.35
C PRO A 250 5.21 5.11 -9.87
N PHE A 251 5.57 5.26 -11.15
CA PHE A 251 5.86 6.57 -11.73
C PHE A 251 4.70 7.58 -11.65
N ASN A 252 5.00 8.81 -11.25
CA ASN A 252 4.02 9.89 -11.03
C ASN A 252 2.96 9.54 -9.98
N ILE A 253 3.32 8.74 -8.98
CA ILE A 253 2.48 8.37 -7.84
C ILE A 253 3.33 8.42 -6.58
N LEU A 254 3.19 9.51 -5.81
CA LEU A 254 3.89 9.70 -4.54
C LEU A 254 5.42 9.53 -4.66
N ASP A 255 5.99 10.03 -5.75
CA ASP A 255 7.36 9.77 -6.19
C ASP A 255 8.19 11.03 -6.40
N LEU A 256 7.75 12.18 -5.86
CA LEU A 256 8.51 13.42 -5.91
C LEU A 256 9.61 13.42 -4.84
N ALA A 257 10.86 13.36 -5.28
CA ALA A 257 12.05 13.40 -4.42
C ALA A 257 12.80 14.73 -4.59
N TRP A 258 13.28 15.29 -3.49
CA TRP A 258 14.03 16.54 -3.52
C TRP A 258 15.40 16.36 -4.21
N VAL A 259 15.74 17.29 -5.11
CA VAL A 259 16.99 17.33 -5.85
C VAL A 259 17.70 18.68 -5.66
N LYS A 260 18.97 18.62 -5.25
CA LYS A 260 19.77 19.79 -4.85
C LYS A 260 20.05 20.78 -5.98
N ASN A 261 20.16 20.30 -7.22
CA ASN A 261 20.59 21.08 -8.39
C ASN A 261 19.53 21.09 -9.49
N ASN A 262 18.27 21.44 -9.17
CA ASN A 262 17.29 21.65 -10.24
C ASN A 262 17.64 22.96 -10.96
N GLU A 263 18.20 22.85 -12.17
CA GLU A 263 18.67 23.98 -12.98
C GLU A 263 17.51 24.87 -13.49
N ASN A 264 16.25 24.47 -13.30
CA ASN A 264 15.07 25.19 -13.76
C ASN A 264 13.93 25.21 -12.74
N PRO A 265 14.11 25.85 -11.56
CA PRO A 265 13.00 26.07 -10.64
C PRO A 265 11.89 26.88 -11.35
N LYS A 266 10.63 26.52 -11.12
CA LYS A 266 9.39 27.10 -11.67
C LYS A 266 8.98 26.68 -13.09
N GLN A 267 9.63 25.69 -13.68
CA GLN A 267 9.12 25.11 -14.93
C GLN A 267 7.98 24.13 -14.66
N VAL A 268 7.01 24.09 -15.58
CA VAL A 268 5.98 23.05 -15.61
C VAL A 268 6.67 21.71 -15.86
N CYS A 269 6.53 20.79 -14.93
CA CYS A 269 7.07 19.45 -15.05
C CYS A 269 6.47 18.74 -16.25
N LYS A 270 7.33 18.24 -17.13
CA LYS A 270 6.90 17.52 -18.31
C LYS A 270 6.10 16.26 -17.95
N VAL A 271 6.39 15.61 -16.83
CA VAL A 271 5.77 14.35 -16.41
C VAL A 271 4.34 14.50 -15.93
N CYS A 272 4.09 15.44 -15.02
CA CYS A 272 2.80 15.56 -14.32
C CYS A 272 2.02 16.83 -14.68
N GLY A 273 2.63 17.78 -15.41
CA GLY A 273 2.00 19.05 -15.77
C GLY A 273 1.89 20.05 -14.61
N ASN A 274 2.44 19.73 -13.43
CA ASN A 274 2.46 20.62 -12.27
C ASN A 274 3.82 21.33 -12.13
N ILE A 275 3.86 22.39 -11.32
CA ILE A 275 5.12 23.04 -10.94
C ILE A 275 5.54 22.48 -9.58
N HIS A 276 6.73 21.89 -9.51
CA HIS A 276 7.35 21.44 -8.27
C HIS A 276 8.84 21.81 -8.27
N ASP A 277 9.15 22.89 -7.54
CA ASP A 277 10.51 23.45 -7.46
C ASP A 277 11.42 22.51 -6.68
N TYR A 278 12.56 22.13 -7.27
CA TYR A 278 13.56 21.24 -6.64
C TYR A 278 13.08 19.81 -6.38
N TYR A 279 12.03 19.34 -7.07
CA TYR A 279 11.60 17.94 -6.99
C TYR A 279 11.59 17.29 -8.37
N GLU A 280 11.91 15.99 -8.40
CA GLU A 280 11.85 15.15 -9.59
C GLU A 280 11.10 13.85 -9.30
N HIS A 281 10.49 13.27 -10.35
CA HIS A 281 9.80 11.99 -10.27
C HIS A 281 10.82 10.84 -10.30
N TRP A 282 10.85 10.03 -9.25
CA TRP A 282 11.77 8.89 -9.10
C TRP A 282 11.08 7.52 -9.24
N GLY A 283 9.80 7.50 -9.63
CA GLY A 283 9.06 6.26 -9.77
C GLY A 283 9.34 5.50 -11.06
N ASP A 284 8.86 4.26 -11.11
CA ASP A 284 9.06 3.34 -12.23
C ASP A 284 7.81 3.25 -13.12
N TYR A 285 8.01 3.54 -14.40
CA TYR A 285 6.93 3.54 -15.40
C TYR A 285 6.36 2.14 -15.63
N TRP A 286 7.21 1.13 -15.74
CA TRP A 286 6.79 -0.24 -16.01
C TRP A 286 6.05 -0.84 -14.82
N LEU A 287 6.42 -0.48 -13.59
CA LEU A 287 5.62 -0.82 -12.42
C LEU A 287 4.21 -0.24 -12.55
N LYS A 288 4.05 1.07 -12.75
CA LYS A 288 2.73 1.70 -12.93
C LYS A 288 1.95 1.03 -14.05
N ASN A 289 2.57 0.80 -15.21
CA ASN A 289 1.95 0.14 -16.36
C ASN A 289 1.38 -1.24 -16.00
N GLN A 290 2.15 -2.08 -15.31
CA GLN A 290 1.70 -3.42 -14.92
C GLN A 290 0.55 -3.36 -13.90
N LEU A 291 0.61 -2.41 -12.96
CA LEU A 291 -0.44 -2.20 -11.96
C LEU A 291 -1.78 -1.81 -12.59
N ILE A 292 -1.79 -0.99 -13.64
CA ILE A 292 -3.04 -0.44 -14.20
C ILE A 292 -3.64 -1.28 -15.33
N HIS A 293 -2.81 -2.03 -16.05
CA HIS A 293 -3.27 -2.84 -17.19
C HIS A 293 -3.50 -4.30 -16.85
N ARG A 294 -2.73 -4.88 -15.93
CA ARG A 294 -2.71 -6.34 -15.71
C ARG A 294 -3.06 -6.75 -14.28
N VAL A 295 -2.38 -6.18 -13.30
CA VAL A 295 -2.45 -6.66 -11.90
C VAL A 295 -3.64 -6.09 -11.16
N LYS A 296 -3.85 -4.77 -11.26
CA LYS A 296 -4.98 -4.05 -10.65
C LYS A 296 -5.17 -4.40 -9.15
N PRO A 297 -4.12 -4.31 -8.31
CA PRO A 297 -4.25 -4.71 -6.91
C PRO A 297 -5.21 -3.79 -6.16
N ASN A 298 -5.66 -4.22 -4.98
CA ASN A 298 -6.43 -3.35 -4.08
C ASN A 298 -5.53 -2.26 -3.47
N ILE A 299 -4.26 -2.59 -3.21
CA ILE A 299 -3.27 -1.64 -2.72
C ILE A 299 -1.87 -1.94 -3.26
N SER A 300 -1.14 -0.90 -3.65
CA SER A 300 0.30 -0.92 -3.90
C SER A 300 1.01 -0.13 -2.80
N VAL A 301 1.96 -0.78 -2.13
CA VAL A 301 2.68 -0.24 -0.97
C VAL A 301 4.17 -0.17 -1.30
N PHE A 302 4.79 0.98 -1.02
CA PHE A 302 6.19 1.23 -1.39
C PHE A 302 6.87 2.25 -0.46
N GLY A 303 8.15 2.54 -0.73
CA GLY A 303 8.97 3.48 0.03
C GLY A 303 9.86 4.32 -0.88
N HIS A 304 11.15 4.39 -0.54
CA HIS A 304 12.25 5.03 -1.30
C HIS A 304 12.22 6.57 -1.35
N VAL A 305 11.05 7.17 -1.57
CA VAL A 305 10.89 8.62 -1.70
C VAL A 305 10.35 9.21 -0.40
N HIS A 306 11.22 9.85 0.38
CA HIS A 306 10.90 10.32 1.74
C HIS A 306 10.09 11.62 1.74
N ASP A 307 10.15 12.38 0.65
CA ASP A 307 9.54 13.70 0.54
C ASP A 307 8.04 13.67 0.18
N ASP A 308 7.53 12.54 -0.30
CA ASP A 308 6.15 12.38 -0.76
C ASP A 308 5.43 11.22 -0.03
N GLN A 309 5.72 11.07 1.26
CA GLN A 309 5.09 10.08 2.13
C GLN A 309 3.60 10.40 2.33
N ASN A 310 2.72 9.62 1.72
CA ASN A 310 1.27 9.73 1.88
C ASN A 310 0.55 8.49 1.33
N PHE A 311 -0.78 8.56 1.20
CA PHE A 311 -1.54 7.67 0.34
C PHE A 311 -2.45 8.45 -0.61
N VAL A 312 -2.73 7.85 -1.76
CA VAL A 312 -3.72 8.36 -2.73
C VAL A 312 -4.56 7.22 -3.28
N ARG A 313 -5.78 7.52 -3.72
CA ARG A 313 -6.64 6.56 -4.41
C ARG A 313 -6.93 7.09 -5.80
N LYS A 314 -6.71 6.25 -6.80
CA LYS A 314 -6.98 6.59 -8.20
C LYS A 314 -7.70 5.44 -8.87
N SER A 315 -8.70 5.77 -9.67
CA SER A 315 -9.31 4.81 -10.58
C SER A 315 -8.35 4.46 -11.72
N ILE A 316 -8.50 3.25 -12.28
CA ILE A 316 -7.73 2.86 -13.47
C ILE A 316 -7.99 3.81 -14.63
N LYS A 317 -9.22 4.30 -14.78
CA LYS A 317 -9.57 5.30 -15.78
C LYS A 317 -8.73 6.57 -15.68
N GLU A 318 -8.58 7.13 -14.47
CA GLU A 318 -7.73 8.31 -14.23
C GLU A 318 -6.26 7.98 -14.53
N LEU A 319 -5.77 6.83 -14.06
CA LEU A 319 -4.37 6.43 -14.23
C LEU A 319 -3.99 6.21 -15.70
N LYS A 320 -4.88 5.62 -16.50
CA LYS A 320 -4.67 5.43 -17.95
C LYS A 320 -4.66 6.76 -18.69
N ALA A 321 -5.54 7.69 -18.33
CA ALA A 321 -5.53 9.04 -18.91
C ALA A 321 -4.21 9.79 -18.60
N GLU A 322 -3.67 9.63 -17.38
CA GLU A 322 -2.34 10.14 -17.03
C GLU A 322 -1.22 9.44 -17.82
N GLU A 323 -1.34 8.13 -18.03
CA GLU A 323 -0.33 7.34 -18.75
C GLU A 323 -0.25 7.67 -20.25
N GLU A 324 -1.37 7.94 -20.92
CA GLU A 324 -1.39 8.34 -22.34
C GLU A 324 -0.54 9.60 -22.59
N TYR A 325 -0.54 10.54 -21.63
CA TYR A 325 0.33 11.71 -21.66
C TYR A 325 1.81 11.32 -21.48
N GLN A 326 2.10 10.35 -20.60
CA GLN A 326 3.44 9.85 -20.31
C GLN A 326 4.05 9.04 -21.46
N GLN A 327 3.28 8.19 -22.13
CA GLN A 327 3.76 7.39 -23.28
C GLN A 327 4.29 8.26 -24.42
N LYS A 328 3.61 9.38 -24.69
CA LYS A 328 4.06 10.37 -25.69
C LYS A 328 5.38 11.04 -25.29
N LEU A 329 5.63 11.23 -23.99
CA LEU A 329 6.87 11.83 -23.50
C LEU A 329 8.07 10.88 -23.60
N PHE A 330 7.84 9.58 -23.42
CA PHE A 330 8.90 8.56 -23.42
C PHE A 330 9.06 7.81 -24.74
N ASN A 331 8.33 8.20 -25.80
CA ASN A 331 8.31 7.50 -27.10
C ASN A 331 8.08 5.99 -26.98
N ILE A 332 7.14 5.59 -26.12
CA ILE A 332 6.81 4.18 -25.91
C ILE A 332 5.78 3.77 -26.97
N GLU A 333 6.21 3.05 -28.01
CA GLU A 333 5.40 2.81 -29.22
C GLU A 333 4.21 1.85 -29.03
N GLN A 334 4.19 1.01 -27.98
CA GLN A 334 3.09 0.10 -27.69
C GLN A 334 3.07 -0.29 -26.19
N PRO A 335 2.14 0.21 -25.36
CA PRO A 335 1.81 -0.48 -24.11
C PRO A 335 1.17 -1.84 -24.42
N PHE A 336 1.27 -2.77 -23.47
CA PHE A 336 0.65 -4.10 -23.54
C PHE A 336 -0.82 -4.03 -24.03
N ASP A 337 -1.15 -4.80 -25.07
CA ASP A 337 -2.50 -4.87 -25.68
C ASP A 337 -3.49 -5.50 -24.68
N SER A 338 -4.12 -4.68 -23.84
CA SER A 338 -5.11 -5.16 -22.87
C SER A 338 -6.47 -5.39 -23.54
N LYS A 339 -6.60 -6.45 -24.35
CA LYS A 339 -7.90 -7.00 -24.77
C LYS A 339 -8.63 -7.72 -23.63
N THR A 340 -8.67 -7.13 -22.44
CA THR A 340 -9.42 -7.66 -21.30
C THR A 340 -10.42 -6.63 -20.80
N SER A 341 -11.70 -6.91 -21.07
CA SER A 341 -12.89 -6.10 -20.84
C SER A 341 -13.28 -5.99 -19.35
N THR A 342 -12.34 -5.67 -18.46
CA THR A 342 -12.68 -5.35 -17.07
C THR A 342 -13.00 -3.87 -16.96
N SER A 343 -13.99 -3.52 -16.13
CA SER A 343 -14.34 -2.12 -15.87
C SER A 343 -13.11 -1.35 -15.38
N ASP A 344 -12.82 -0.21 -16.01
CA ASP A 344 -11.77 0.72 -15.59
C ASP A 344 -12.18 1.56 -14.35
N ASP A 345 -13.33 1.23 -13.73
CA ASP A 345 -13.79 1.81 -12.47
C ASP A 345 -13.07 1.21 -11.23
N HIS A 346 -12.24 0.17 -11.39
CA HIS A 346 -11.45 -0.34 -10.27
C HIS A 346 -10.53 0.75 -9.72
N ILE A 347 -10.41 0.81 -8.40
CA ILE A 347 -9.63 1.82 -7.69
C ILE A 347 -8.46 1.12 -7.01
N ILE A 348 -7.27 1.66 -7.23
CA ILE A 348 -6.04 1.22 -6.55
C ILE A 348 -5.74 2.25 -5.46
N THR A 349 -5.47 1.76 -4.24
CA THR A 349 -4.83 2.60 -3.22
C THR A 349 -3.31 2.52 -3.40
N PHE A 350 -2.64 3.65 -3.42
CA PHE A 350 -1.18 3.73 -3.41
C PHE A 350 -0.74 4.31 -2.08
N LEU A 351 0.23 3.67 -1.43
CA LEU A 351 0.74 4.08 -0.13
C LEU A 351 2.26 4.11 -0.16
N ASN A 352 2.81 5.32 -0.06
CA ASN A 352 4.22 5.53 0.23
C ASN A 352 4.44 5.55 1.74
N GLY A 353 5.06 4.49 2.26
CA GLY A 353 5.39 4.29 3.67
C GLY A 353 6.81 4.71 4.06
N ALA A 354 7.58 5.35 3.17
CA ALA A 354 8.94 5.83 3.47
C ALA A 354 8.94 6.72 4.73
N LEU A 355 9.88 6.50 5.65
CA LEU A 355 9.89 7.26 6.90
C LEU A 355 10.36 8.71 6.69
N ASP A 356 9.45 9.65 6.92
CA ASP A 356 9.80 11.07 7.01
C ASP A 356 10.50 11.43 8.33
N LEU A 357 10.89 12.70 8.47
CA LEU A 357 11.49 13.22 9.71
C LEU A 357 10.58 13.08 10.94
N THR A 358 9.26 12.97 10.75
CA THR A 358 8.29 12.78 11.83
C THR A 358 8.13 11.30 12.24
N HIS A 359 8.64 10.39 11.40
CA HIS A 359 8.57 8.93 11.53
C HIS A 359 7.12 8.44 11.64
N LYS A 360 6.24 8.89 10.74
CA LYS A 360 4.87 8.38 10.66
C LYS A 360 4.89 6.92 10.22
N VAL A 361 4.08 6.12 10.89
CA VAL A 361 3.84 4.71 10.56
C VAL A 361 2.40 4.55 10.12
N TYR A 362 2.22 4.25 8.84
CA TYR A 362 0.91 4.01 8.23
C TYR A 362 0.45 2.58 8.47
N PHE A 363 -0.86 2.40 8.56
CA PHE A 363 -1.48 1.09 8.71
C PHE A 363 -2.88 1.09 8.11
N PHE A 364 -3.35 -0.09 7.73
CA PHE A 364 -4.66 -0.27 7.12
C PHE A 364 -5.28 -1.61 7.49
N ASP A 365 -6.62 -1.65 7.42
CA ASP A 365 -7.37 -2.89 7.58
C ASP A 365 -7.73 -3.44 6.19
N TYR A 366 -7.38 -4.70 5.94
CA TYR A 366 -7.72 -5.43 4.72
C TYR A 366 -8.80 -6.45 5.01
N PHE A 367 -9.92 -6.35 4.30
CA PHE A 367 -11.02 -7.31 4.41
C PHE A 367 -10.85 -8.41 3.36
N TYR A 368 -10.97 -9.66 3.79
CA TYR A 368 -10.80 -10.81 2.90
C TYR A 368 -11.77 -11.93 3.24
N ILE A 369 -12.08 -12.74 2.24
CA ILE A 369 -12.89 -13.95 2.38
C ILE A 369 -11.94 -15.09 2.75
N PRO A 370 -12.12 -15.73 3.92
CA PRO A 370 -11.26 -16.82 4.36
C PRO A 370 -11.23 -17.99 3.36
N ASN A 371 -10.05 -18.57 3.15
CA ASN A 371 -9.79 -19.72 2.28
C ASN A 371 -10.12 -19.54 0.80
N SER A 372 -10.29 -18.29 0.33
CA SER A 372 -10.64 -17.96 -1.06
C SER A 372 -9.61 -18.44 -2.09
N ARG A 373 -8.38 -18.74 -1.67
CA ARG A 373 -7.28 -19.25 -2.52
C ARG A 373 -6.67 -20.56 -2.01
N SER A 374 -7.39 -21.32 -1.19
CA SER A 374 -6.90 -22.57 -0.57
C SER A 374 -6.39 -23.63 -1.57
N LEU A 375 -6.90 -23.66 -2.80
CA LEU A 375 -6.48 -24.62 -3.84
C LEU A 375 -5.11 -24.31 -4.47
N TYR A 376 -4.56 -23.11 -4.25
CA TYR A 376 -3.29 -22.66 -4.84
C TYR A 376 -2.05 -22.96 -3.97
N GLN A 377 -2.21 -23.67 -2.84
CA GLN A 377 -1.12 -24.00 -1.90
C GLN A 377 -0.34 -25.29 -2.27
N LYS A 378 -0.31 -25.71 -3.54
CA LYS A 378 0.43 -26.92 -3.96
C LYS A 378 1.89 -26.65 -4.26
#